data_AF-A0A954T1K9-F1
#
_entry.id   AF-A0A954T1K9-F1
#
_cell.length_a   1.000
_cell.length_b   1.000
_cell.length_c   1.000
_cell.angle_alpha   90.00
_cell.angle_beta   90.00
_cell.angle_gamma   90.00
#
_symmetry.space_group_name_H-M   'P 1'
#
loop_
_entity.id
_entity.type
_entity.pdbx_description
1 polymer ?
#
loop_
_entity_poly.entity_id
_entity_poly.type
_entity_poly.pdbx_seq_one_letter_code
_entity_poly.pdbx_strand_id
1 'polypeptide(L)'
;MHESQRTLVFVGAAVVSVVLAAVTHWSNEPKSLAEFSDVGEPFYPDFDDPNEATGLRVVAYNDDTARVDVFNVEFKDGLWRIPSHHNYPADGEEQLSKTATSIIGIERGALASTSSDDFKRLGVLDPLDETVTGTEGRGDRITLLEGDNVLADYIIGTKVEDQDNVYNIRRPDED
;
A
#
# COMPACT_ATOMS: atom_id res chain seq x y z
N MET A 1 -42.97 -29.16 -46.40
CA MET A 1 -42.39 -28.13 -45.51
C MET A 1 -41.43 -27.30 -46.34
N HIS A 2 -41.63 -25.99 -46.44
CA HIS A 2 -40.78 -25.12 -47.26
C HIS A 2 -39.43 -24.91 -46.57
N GLU A 3 -38.35 -25.05 -47.32
CA GLU A 3 -36.96 -24.95 -46.88
C GLU A 3 -36.65 -23.66 -46.09
N SER A 4 -37.31 -22.56 -46.46
CA SER A 4 -37.26 -21.28 -45.74
C SER A 4 -37.69 -21.36 -44.27
N GLN A 5 -38.65 -22.22 -43.92
CA GLN A 5 -39.08 -22.42 -42.54
C GLN A 5 -38.01 -23.11 -41.70
N ARG A 6 -37.24 -24.05 -42.28
CA ARG A 6 -36.14 -24.71 -41.59
C ARG A 6 -35.00 -23.73 -41.32
N THR A 7 -34.63 -22.92 -42.31
CA THR A 7 -33.59 -21.90 -42.14
C THR A 7 -33.95 -20.91 -41.03
N LEU A 8 -35.21 -20.47 -40.97
CA LEU A 8 -35.67 -19.53 -39.95
C LEU A 8 -35.64 -20.12 -38.53
N VAL A 9 -35.95 -21.40 -38.38
CA VAL A 9 -35.82 -22.13 -37.10
C VAL A 9 -34.36 -22.23 -36.66
N PHE A 10 -33.43 -22.54 -37.57
CA PHE A 10 -32.00 -22.60 -37.23
C PHE A 10 -31.43 -21.24 -36.85
N VAL A 11 -31.84 -20.16 -37.54
CA VAL A 11 -31.46 -18.80 -37.18
C VAL A 11 -31.98 -18.43 -35.79
N GLY A 12 -33.24 -18.77 -35.48
CA GLY A 12 -33.80 -18.55 -34.14
C GLY A 12 -33.04 -19.29 -33.04
N ALA A 13 -32.70 -20.56 -33.27
CA ALA A 13 -31.90 -21.36 -32.34
C ALA A 13 -30.48 -20.80 -32.15
N ALA A 14 -29.86 -20.27 -33.21
CA ALA A 14 -28.56 -19.63 -33.14
C ALA A 14 -28.61 -18.36 -32.29
N VAL A 15 -29.61 -17.49 -32.49
CA VAL A 15 -29.79 -16.27 -31.69
C VAL A 15 -30.00 -16.60 -30.22
N VAL A 16 -30.85 -17.59 -29.91
CA VAL A 16 -31.09 -18.03 -28.53
C VAL A 16 -29.79 -18.55 -27.88
N SER A 17 -29.00 -19.34 -28.62
CA SER A 17 -27.71 -19.85 -28.14
C SER A 17 -26.71 -18.72 -27.85
N VAL A 18 -26.63 -17.71 -28.72
CA VAL A 18 -25.76 -16.54 -28.51
C VAL A 18 -26.19 -15.72 -27.30
N VAL A 19 -27.50 -15.51 -27.13
CA VAL A 19 -28.03 -14.78 -25.97
C VAL A 19 -27.75 -15.54 -24.67
N LEU A 20 -27.99 -16.85 -24.65
CA LEU A 20 -27.68 -17.69 -23.48
C LEU A 20 -26.18 -17.67 -23.17
N ALA A 21 -25.31 -17.75 -24.18
CA ALA A 21 -23.87 -17.66 -24.00
C ALA A 21 -23.46 -16.31 -23.42
N ALA A 22 -24.01 -15.19 -23.91
CA ALA A 22 -23.73 -13.85 -23.39
C ALA A 22 -24.19 -13.68 -21.93
N VAL A 23 -25.40 -14.16 -21.60
CA VAL A 23 -25.92 -14.12 -20.21
C VAL A 23 -25.07 -14.97 -19.28
N THR A 24 -24.67 -16.16 -19.74
CA THR A 24 -23.84 -17.07 -18.94
C THR A 24 -22.44 -16.50 -18.73
N HIS A 25 -21.85 -15.92 -19.78
CA HIS A 25 -20.55 -15.23 -19.69
C HIS A 25 -20.60 -14.08 -18.68
N TRP A 26 -21.62 -13.23 -18.75
CA TRP A 26 -21.73 -12.08 -17.86
C TRP A 26 -22.06 -12.46 -16.40
N SER A 27 -22.77 -13.57 -16.20
CA SER A 27 -23.11 -14.06 -14.86
C SER A 27 -21.98 -14.87 -14.20
N ASN A 28 -21.11 -15.50 -15.01
CA ASN A 28 -20.00 -16.33 -14.55
C ASN A 28 -18.64 -15.65 -14.70
N GLU A 29 -18.58 -14.35 -14.98
CA GLU A 29 -17.32 -13.62 -14.92
C GLU A 29 -16.77 -13.79 -13.50
N PRO A 30 -15.59 -14.45 -13.33
CA PRO A 30 -15.01 -14.61 -12.02
C PRO A 30 -14.84 -13.21 -11.47
N LYS A 31 -15.44 -12.93 -10.31
CA LYS A 31 -15.20 -11.67 -9.61
C LYS A 31 -13.69 -11.53 -9.53
N SER A 32 -13.14 -10.47 -10.12
CA SER A 32 -11.77 -10.10 -9.80
C SER A 32 -11.72 -10.04 -8.29
N LEU A 33 -10.86 -10.85 -7.69
CA LEU A 33 -10.59 -10.76 -6.27
C LEU A 33 -10.07 -9.33 -6.11
N ALA A 34 -10.89 -8.43 -5.54
CA ALA A 34 -10.56 -7.01 -5.39
C ALA A 34 -9.21 -6.84 -4.68
N GLU A 35 -8.81 -7.83 -3.88
CA GLU A 35 -7.50 -7.89 -3.21
C GLU A 35 -6.30 -7.98 -4.19
N PHE A 36 -6.49 -8.34 -5.46
CA PHE A 36 -5.44 -8.38 -6.48
C PHE A 36 -5.55 -7.27 -7.52
N SER A 37 -6.56 -6.39 -7.46
CA SER A 37 -6.72 -5.32 -8.45
C SER A 37 -5.63 -4.27 -8.38
N ASP A 38 -4.99 -4.14 -7.21
CA ASP A 38 -4.10 -3.01 -6.92
C ASP A 38 -2.63 -3.36 -7.19
N VAL A 39 -2.34 -4.59 -7.65
CA VAL A 39 -0.98 -5.02 -8.00
C VAL A 39 -0.48 -4.19 -9.18
N GLY A 40 0.70 -3.58 -9.02
CA GLY A 40 1.30 -2.67 -10.00
C GLY A 40 0.82 -1.22 -9.90
N GLU A 41 -0.17 -0.93 -9.05
CA GLU A 41 -0.57 0.45 -8.77
C GLU A 41 0.29 1.05 -7.63
N PRO A 42 0.56 2.37 -7.64
CA PRO A 42 1.23 3.04 -6.53
C PRO A 42 0.47 2.87 -5.22
N PHE A 43 1.18 2.73 -4.10
CA PHE A 43 0.56 2.72 -2.76
C PHE A 43 -0.21 4.00 -2.44
N TYR A 44 0.32 5.14 -2.90
CA TYR A 44 -0.21 6.48 -2.71
C TYR A 44 -0.18 7.24 -4.06
N PRO A 45 -1.18 7.04 -4.94
CA PRO A 45 -1.19 7.63 -6.27
C PRO A 45 -1.36 9.16 -6.26
N ASP A 46 -1.93 9.71 -5.19
CA ASP A 46 -2.13 11.16 -5.03
C ASP A 46 -0.86 11.90 -4.61
N PHE A 47 0.20 11.19 -4.19
CA PHE A 47 1.48 11.77 -3.80
C PHE A 47 2.49 11.61 -4.95
N ASP A 48 2.53 12.60 -5.85
CA ASP A 48 3.36 12.57 -7.06
C ASP A 48 4.44 13.68 -7.13
N ASP A 49 4.34 14.74 -6.31
CA ASP A 49 5.37 15.79 -6.18
C ASP A 49 6.14 15.66 -4.85
N PRO A 50 7.47 15.37 -4.90
CA PRO A 50 8.28 15.24 -3.69
C PRO A 50 8.40 16.54 -2.88
N ASN A 51 8.09 17.70 -3.46
CA ASN A 51 8.22 19.00 -2.79
C ASN A 51 7.00 19.37 -1.94
N GLU A 52 5.91 18.60 -2.02
CA GLU A 52 4.76 18.74 -1.11
C GLU A 52 5.10 18.30 0.32
N ALA A 53 6.07 17.37 0.44
CA ALA A 53 6.52 16.89 1.73
C ALA A 53 7.24 17.99 2.51
N THR A 54 6.65 18.38 3.64
CA THR A 54 7.21 19.34 4.61
C THR A 54 7.49 18.70 5.97
N GLY A 55 7.27 17.39 6.09
CA GLY A 55 7.63 16.62 7.27
C GLY A 55 7.91 15.15 6.98
N LEU A 56 8.73 14.55 7.83
CA LEU A 56 9.05 13.13 7.85
C LEU A 56 9.00 12.63 9.29
N ARG A 57 8.32 11.51 9.48
CA ARG A 57 8.34 10.74 10.71
C ARG A 57 8.80 9.32 10.40
N VAL A 58 9.82 8.88 11.12
CA VAL A 58 10.31 7.50 11.11
C VAL A 58 10.13 6.94 12.51
N VAL A 59 9.44 5.82 12.60
CA VAL A 59 9.22 5.08 13.82
C VAL A 59 9.83 3.71 13.64
N ALA A 60 10.86 3.40 14.43
CA ALA A 60 11.49 2.10 14.42
C ALA A 60 11.21 1.38 15.73
N TYR A 61 10.96 0.07 15.67
CA TYR A 61 10.82 -0.75 16.87
C TYR A 61 12.12 -1.49 17.17
N ASN A 62 12.65 -1.32 18.38
CA ASN A 62 13.86 -1.99 18.83
C ASN A 62 13.49 -3.23 19.67
N ASP A 63 13.64 -4.41 19.08
CA ASP A 63 13.34 -5.70 19.72
C ASP A 63 14.17 -5.96 20.99
N ASP A 64 15.45 -5.58 20.97
CA ASP A 64 16.39 -5.83 22.07
C ASP A 64 16.03 -5.05 23.34
N THR A 65 15.53 -3.83 23.17
CA THR A 65 15.19 -2.92 24.27
C THR A 65 13.69 -2.82 24.53
N ALA A 66 12.87 -3.41 23.66
CA ALA A 66 11.41 -3.28 23.65
C ALA A 66 10.96 -1.80 23.67
N ARG A 67 11.58 -0.97 22.83
CA ARG A 67 11.28 0.47 22.75
C ARG A 67 10.96 0.88 21.32
N VAL A 68 10.11 1.88 21.22
CA VAL A 68 9.81 2.58 19.97
C VAL A 68 10.70 3.83 19.90
N ASP A 69 11.54 3.89 18.88
CA ASP A 69 12.36 5.05 18.56
C ASP A 69 11.65 5.90 17.52
N VAL A 70 11.37 7.17 17.85
CA VAL A 70 10.67 8.11 16.98
C VAL A 70 11.61 9.24 16.56
N PHE A 71 11.79 9.38 15.26
CA PHE A 71 12.54 10.47 14.65
C PHE A 71 11.61 11.32 13.78
N ASN A 72 11.57 12.63 14.03
CA ASN A 72 10.73 13.57 13.31
C ASN A 72 11.55 14.73 12.76
N VAL A 73 11.27 15.11 11.52
CA VAL A 73 11.75 16.36 10.89
C VAL A 73 10.52 17.09 10.36
N GLU A 74 10.43 18.39 10.62
CA GLU A 74 9.35 19.22 10.10
C GLU A 74 9.86 20.58 9.63
N PHE A 75 9.21 21.14 8.62
CA PHE A 75 9.35 22.54 8.23
C PHE A 75 8.23 23.35 8.88
N LYS A 76 8.59 24.22 9.81
CA LYS A 76 7.61 25.03 10.56
C LYS A 76 8.20 26.38 10.92
N ASP A 77 7.37 27.42 10.81
CA ASP A 77 7.77 28.81 11.06
C ASP A 77 8.94 29.28 10.16
N GLY A 78 9.05 28.71 8.95
CA GLY A 78 10.12 29.02 8.00
C GLY A 78 11.46 28.35 8.29
N LEU A 79 11.50 27.37 9.20
CA LEU A 79 12.72 26.66 9.60
C LEU A 79 12.51 25.15 9.64
N TRP A 80 13.49 24.41 9.12
CA TRP A 80 13.60 22.97 9.30
C TRP A 80 14.09 22.63 10.70
N ARG A 81 13.39 21.75 11.39
CA ARG A 81 13.72 21.40 12.78
C ARG A 81 13.43 19.94 13.10
N ILE A 82 14.11 19.44 14.13
CA ILE A 82 13.89 18.13 14.73
C ILE A 82 13.17 18.31 16.08
N PRO A 83 11.85 18.11 16.15
CA PRO A 83 11.09 18.36 17.37
C PRO A 83 11.53 17.51 18.56
N SER A 84 11.91 16.25 18.31
CA SER A 84 12.42 15.32 19.34
C SER A 84 13.75 15.77 19.96
N HIS A 85 14.43 16.76 19.37
CA HIS A 85 15.69 17.30 19.87
C HIS A 85 15.59 18.81 20.12
N HIS A 86 14.58 19.23 20.88
CA HIS A 86 14.41 20.64 21.30
C HIS A 86 14.31 21.62 20.12
N ASN A 87 13.64 21.21 19.03
CA ASN A 87 13.54 21.98 17.80
C ASN A 87 14.92 22.34 17.22
N TYR A 88 15.88 21.42 17.30
CA TYR A 88 17.22 21.63 16.75
C TYR A 88 17.13 21.96 15.26
N PRO A 89 17.79 23.04 14.77
CA PRO A 89 17.79 23.38 13.36
C PRO A 89 18.40 22.25 12.52
N ALA A 90 17.71 21.87 11.45
CA ALA A 90 18.13 20.81 10.55
C ALA A 90 18.24 21.32 9.12
N ASP A 91 18.96 20.57 8.29
CA ASP A 91 18.91 20.71 6.84
C ASP A 91 17.92 19.68 6.28
N GLY A 92 16.63 20.02 6.37
CA GLY A 92 15.55 19.10 6.05
C GLY A 92 15.13 19.13 4.59
N GLU A 93 15.39 20.22 3.86
CA GLU A 93 14.88 20.42 2.49
C GLU A 93 15.45 19.38 1.52
N GLU A 94 16.77 19.32 1.40
CA GLU A 94 17.44 18.41 0.46
C GLU A 94 17.23 16.94 0.86
N GLN A 95 17.31 16.65 2.16
CA GLN A 95 17.17 15.28 2.65
C GLN A 95 15.75 14.75 2.49
N LEU A 96 14.74 15.56 2.83
CA LEU A 96 13.35 15.14 2.67
C LEU A 96 12.98 15.00 1.21
N SER A 97 13.37 15.95 0.34
CA SER A 97 13.12 15.86 -1.10
C SER A 97 13.72 14.58 -1.70
N LYS A 98 14.95 14.23 -1.31
CA LYS A 98 15.60 12.99 -1.74
C LYS A 98 14.86 11.73 -1.25
N THR A 99 14.43 11.71 0.01
CA THR A 99 13.66 10.60 0.57
C THR A 99 12.29 10.49 -0.09
N ALA A 100 11.56 11.59 -0.24
CA ALA A 100 10.26 11.65 -0.92
C ALA A 100 10.37 11.13 -2.36
N THR A 101 11.39 11.56 -3.10
CA THR A 101 11.64 11.08 -4.47
C THR A 101 11.85 9.56 -4.52
N SER A 102 12.47 8.97 -3.49
CA SER A 102 12.74 7.52 -3.46
C SER A 102 11.52 6.66 -3.14
N ILE A 103 10.45 7.25 -2.58
CA ILE A 103 9.25 6.52 -2.19
C ILE A 103 8.03 6.81 -3.07
N ILE A 104 8.04 7.92 -3.80
CA ILE A 104 7.05 8.19 -4.83
C ILE A 104 7.17 7.11 -5.89
N GLY A 105 6.02 6.55 -6.27
CA GLY A 105 5.97 5.47 -7.26
C GLY A 105 6.40 4.09 -6.72
N ILE A 106 6.46 3.88 -5.40
CA ILE A 106 6.48 2.51 -4.87
C ILE A 106 5.17 1.83 -5.27
N GLU A 107 5.29 0.86 -6.16
CA GLU A 107 4.18 0.05 -6.65
C GLU A 107 3.89 -1.11 -5.69
N ARG A 108 2.61 -1.47 -5.59
CA ARG A 108 2.17 -2.65 -4.85
C ARG A 108 2.62 -3.91 -5.58
N GLY A 109 3.37 -4.76 -4.87
CA GLY A 109 3.73 -6.09 -5.35
C GLY A 109 2.56 -7.09 -5.27
N ALA A 110 2.87 -8.37 -5.45
CA ALA A 110 1.89 -9.43 -5.22
C ALA A 110 1.42 -9.44 -3.76
N LEU A 111 0.12 -9.63 -3.55
CA LEU A 111 -0.47 -9.74 -2.23
C LEU A 111 0.16 -10.91 -1.45
N ALA A 112 0.77 -10.60 -0.31
CA ALA A 112 1.42 -11.60 0.54
C ALA A 112 0.43 -12.33 1.45
N SER A 113 -0.46 -11.60 2.14
CA SER A 113 -1.54 -12.13 2.97
C SER A 113 -2.51 -11.00 3.36
N THR A 114 -3.75 -11.35 3.65
CA THR A 114 -4.78 -10.48 4.26
C THR A 114 -5.22 -10.98 5.64
N SER A 115 -4.48 -11.94 6.20
CA SER A 115 -4.72 -12.45 7.54
C SER A 115 -3.91 -11.68 8.57
N SER A 116 -4.59 -11.17 9.60
CA SER A 116 -3.94 -10.54 10.76
C SER A 116 -2.90 -11.46 11.43
N ASP A 117 -3.11 -12.78 11.39
CA ASP A 117 -2.18 -13.76 11.97
C ASP A 117 -0.84 -13.80 11.22
N ASP A 118 -0.86 -13.52 9.90
CA ASP A 118 0.34 -13.50 9.07
C ASP A 118 1.14 -12.21 9.21
N PHE A 119 0.53 -11.10 9.66
CA PHE A 119 1.22 -9.82 9.78
C PHE A 119 2.43 -9.88 10.70
N LYS A 120 2.35 -10.66 11.78
CA LYS A 120 3.49 -10.91 12.66
C LYS A 120 4.66 -11.57 11.91
N ARG A 121 4.37 -12.57 11.08
CA ARG A 121 5.38 -13.30 10.30
C ARG A 121 5.99 -12.42 9.21
N LEU A 122 5.18 -11.57 8.59
CA LEU A 122 5.61 -10.63 7.55
C LEU A 122 6.31 -9.38 8.13
N GLY A 123 6.27 -9.19 9.45
CA GLY A 123 6.90 -8.06 10.11
C GLY A 123 6.16 -6.74 9.89
N VAL A 124 4.86 -6.76 9.60
CA VAL A 124 4.08 -5.57 9.23
C VAL A 124 3.09 -5.13 10.32
N LEU A 125 3.30 -5.58 11.57
CA LEU A 125 2.55 -5.05 12.71
C LEU A 125 2.97 -3.60 12.97
N ASP A 126 1.99 -2.74 13.29
CA ASP A 126 2.27 -1.32 13.52
C ASP A 126 3.15 -1.15 14.78
N PRO A 127 4.33 -0.52 14.67
CA PRO A 127 5.20 -0.31 15.82
C PRO A 127 4.57 0.60 16.89
N LEU A 128 3.59 1.44 16.51
CA LEU A 128 2.86 2.33 17.43
C LEU A 128 1.64 1.68 18.08
N ASP A 129 1.23 0.48 17.66
CA ASP A 129 0.07 -0.18 18.23
C ASP A 129 0.41 -0.78 19.60
N GLU A 130 -0.22 -0.22 20.64
CA GLU A 130 -0.08 -0.67 22.03
C GLU A 130 -0.87 -1.95 22.32
N THR A 131 -1.80 -2.34 21.44
CA THR A 131 -2.60 -3.57 21.59
C THR A 131 -1.84 -4.82 21.15
N VAL A 132 -0.83 -4.66 20.29
CA VAL A 132 0.05 -5.75 19.84
C VAL A 132 0.88 -6.26 21.01
N THR A 133 0.58 -7.48 21.46
CA THR A 133 1.33 -8.13 22.55
C THR A 133 2.60 -8.79 22.02
N GLY A 134 3.75 -8.44 22.60
CA GLY A 134 5.05 -9.01 22.25
C GLY A 134 5.94 -8.02 21.48
N THR A 135 7.20 -8.41 21.30
CA THR A 135 8.22 -7.60 20.62
C THR A 135 8.32 -7.95 19.14
N GLU A 136 8.22 -9.24 18.81
CA GLU A 136 8.44 -9.75 17.45
C GLU A 136 7.37 -9.33 16.43
N GLY A 137 7.80 -9.09 15.19
CA GLY A 137 6.92 -8.90 14.04
C GLY A 137 6.38 -7.48 13.87
N ARG A 138 6.85 -6.54 14.69
CA ARG A 138 6.64 -5.10 14.50
C ARG A 138 7.53 -4.62 13.35
N GLY A 139 6.94 -3.86 12.45
CA GLY A 139 7.65 -3.23 11.34
C GLY A 139 8.18 -1.86 11.70
N ASP A 140 8.93 -1.26 10.78
CA ASP A 140 9.29 0.15 10.85
C ASP A 140 8.24 0.96 10.09
N ARG A 141 7.83 2.10 10.65
CA ARG A 141 6.83 2.97 10.03
C ARG A 141 7.46 4.26 9.53
N ILE A 142 7.21 4.58 8.27
CA ILE A 142 7.65 5.81 7.62
C ILE A 142 6.42 6.60 7.19
N THR A 143 6.26 7.81 7.70
CA THR A 143 5.17 8.73 7.36
C THR A 143 5.73 10.02 6.77
N LEU A 144 5.25 10.44 5.61
CA LEU A 144 5.51 11.75 5.03
C LEU A 144 4.31 12.66 5.21
N LEU A 145 4.59 13.92 5.52
CA LEU A 145 3.57 14.89 5.88
C LEU A 145 3.69 16.18 5.06
N GLU A 146 2.55 16.80 4.79
CA GLU A 146 2.41 18.19 4.42
C GLU A 146 1.80 18.96 5.62
N GLY A 147 2.65 19.57 6.45
CA GLY A 147 2.24 20.08 7.75
C GLY A 147 1.69 18.95 8.63
N ASP A 148 0.38 18.99 8.90
CA ASP A 148 -0.32 17.94 9.67
C ASP A 148 -1.03 16.90 8.77
N ASN A 149 -1.06 17.11 7.44
CA ASN A 149 -1.67 16.20 6.48
C ASN A 149 -0.72 15.02 6.17
N VAL A 150 -1.24 13.80 6.06
CA VAL A 150 -0.45 12.61 5.72
C VAL A 150 -0.47 12.41 4.20
N LEU A 151 0.69 12.47 3.57
CA LEU A 151 0.85 12.23 2.13
C LEU A 151 1.07 10.74 1.83
N ALA A 152 1.88 10.08 2.66
CA ALA A 152 2.16 8.66 2.54
C ALA A 152 2.50 8.07 3.92
N ASP A 153 2.09 6.82 4.17
CA ASP A 153 2.34 6.11 5.42
C ASP A 153 2.57 4.62 5.18
N TYR A 154 3.77 4.15 5.47
CA TYR A 154 4.19 2.79 5.17
C TYR A 154 4.60 2.08 6.44
N ILE A 155 4.09 0.87 6.66
CA ILE A 155 4.65 -0.07 7.62
C ILE A 155 5.50 -1.07 6.83
N ILE A 156 6.80 -0.99 7.01
CA ILE A 156 7.81 -1.78 6.31
C ILE A 156 8.18 -2.96 7.20
N GLY A 157 7.97 -4.16 6.66
CA GLY A 157 8.30 -5.41 7.31
C GLY A 157 9.52 -6.10 6.72
N THR A 158 9.50 -7.42 6.74
CA THR A 158 10.65 -8.25 6.36
C THR A 158 10.93 -8.17 4.86
N LYS A 159 12.22 -8.25 4.51
CA LYS A 159 12.66 -8.40 3.12
C LYS A 159 12.15 -9.74 2.58
N VAL A 160 11.63 -9.74 1.35
CA VAL A 160 11.22 -10.98 0.68
C VAL A 160 12.46 -11.78 0.30
N GLU A 161 12.45 -13.07 0.63
CA GLU A 161 13.54 -13.99 0.30
C GLU A 161 13.76 -14.07 -1.22
N ASP A 162 15.02 -14.22 -1.63
CA ASP A 162 15.45 -14.37 -3.03
C ASP A 162 15.10 -13.20 -3.98
N GLN A 163 14.67 -12.05 -3.46
CA GLN A 163 14.40 -10.84 -4.24
C GLN A 163 15.17 -9.64 -3.69
N ASP A 164 15.82 -8.88 -4.57
CA ASP A 164 16.54 -7.68 -4.17
C ASP A 164 15.62 -6.47 -4.09
N ASN A 165 15.75 -5.72 -2.99
CA ASN A 165 14.98 -4.50 -2.69
C ASN A 165 13.46 -4.68 -2.65
N VAL A 166 12.96 -5.89 -2.40
CA VAL A 166 11.54 -6.16 -2.19
C VAL A 166 11.27 -6.43 -0.72
N TYR A 167 10.33 -5.70 -0.14
CA TYR A 167 9.94 -5.80 1.26
C TYR A 167 8.43 -6.02 1.37
N ASN A 168 8.00 -6.69 2.44
CA ASN A 168 6.59 -6.71 2.81
C ASN A 168 6.20 -5.32 3.32
N ILE A 169 5.15 -4.74 2.74
CA ILE A 169 4.67 -3.39 3.08
C ILE A 169 3.17 -3.47 3.33
N ARG A 170 2.70 -2.74 4.33
CA ARG A 170 1.27 -2.60 4.65
C ARG A 170 0.96 -1.13 4.92
N ARG A 171 -0.23 -0.66 4.55
CA ARG A 171 -0.71 0.62 5.06
C ARG A 171 -1.30 0.46 6.46
N PRO A 172 -1.17 1.46 7.35
CA PRO A 172 -1.75 1.37 8.69
C PRO A 172 -3.28 1.19 8.72
N ASP A 173 -3.99 1.61 7.68
CA ASP A 173 -5.44 1.51 7.55
C ASP A 173 -5.94 0.24 6.86
N GLU A 174 -5.03 -0.66 6.46
CA GLU A 174 -5.36 -1.96 5.86
C GLU A 174 -5.30 -3.07 6.93
N ASP A 175 -6.41 -3.82 7.06
CA ASP A 175 -6.57 -4.97 7.99
C ASP A 175 -6.25 -6.33 7.36
#